data_AF-A0A7J6TW20-F1
#
_entry.id   AF-A0A7J6TW20-F1
#
_cell.length_a   1.000
_cell.length_b   1.000
_cell.length_c   1.000
_cell.angle_alpha   90.00
_cell.angle_beta   90.00
_cell.angle_gamma   90.00
#
_symmetry.space_group_name_H-M   'P 1'
#
loop_
_entity.id
_entity.type
_entity.pdbx_description
1 polymer ?
#
loop_
_entity_poly.entity_id
_entity_poly.type
_entity_poly.pdbx_seq_one_letter_code
_entity_poly.pdbx_strand_id
1 'polypeptide(L)'
;GFVAKETEIEFHNGESGTVRVSSSKPIQRQIFAPDFNFEDLGIGGLSKEFADIFRRAFASRVFPPQVVKNLGITHVRGMLLYGPPGTGKTLIARQIAKFLRAREPKIVNGPEILDKYVGQSEAKIRELFADAEEE
;
A
#
# COMPACT_ATOMS: atom_id res chain seq x y z
N GLY A 1 -22.67 3.91 -4.45
CA GLY A 1 -21.74 3.49 -3.38
C GLY A 1 -21.40 2.04 -3.58
N PHE A 2 -20.15 1.65 -3.33
CA PHE A 2 -19.68 0.27 -3.44
C PHE A 2 -19.95 -0.46 -2.11
N VAL A 3 -20.56 -1.65 -2.15
CA VAL A 3 -20.86 -2.47 -0.97
C VAL A 3 -20.04 -3.74 -1.06
N ALA A 4 -19.08 -3.91 -0.15
CA ALA A 4 -18.31 -5.15 0.00
C ALA A 4 -18.96 -6.05 1.05
N LYS A 5 -18.65 -7.36 1.05
CA LYS A 5 -19.13 -8.32 2.05
C LYS A 5 -18.83 -7.93 3.50
N GLU A 6 -17.79 -7.11 3.70
CA GLU A 6 -17.32 -6.68 5.01
C GLU A 6 -17.91 -5.33 5.46
N THR A 7 -18.83 -4.75 4.68
CA THR A 7 -19.40 -3.44 5.00
C THR A 7 -20.35 -3.57 6.18
N GLU A 8 -20.02 -2.96 7.32
CA GLU A 8 -20.98 -2.85 8.43
C GLU A 8 -22.07 -1.83 8.07
N ILE A 9 -23.31 -2.28 8.24
CA ILE A 9 -24.51 -1.53 7.92
C ILE A 9 -25.30 -1.34 9.21
N GLU A 10 -25.45 -0.08 9.62
CA GLU A 10 -26.30 0.27 10.76
C GLU A 10 -27.69 0.66 10.26
N PHE A 11 -28.70 0.03 10.87
CA PHE A 11 -30.10 0.27 10.58
C PHE A 11 -30.70 1.11 11.71
N HIS A 12 -31.17 2.31 11.37
CA HIS A 12 -31.90 3.17 12.29
C HIS A 12 -33.37 3.22 11.91
N ASN A 13 -34.25 3.05 12.90
CA ASN A 13 -35.68 3.21 12.69
C ASN A 13 -36.02 4.72 12.67
N GLY A 14 -36.49 5.22 11.53
CA GLY A 14 -36.97 6.60 11.42
C GLY A 14 -38.37 6.74 12.01
N GLU A 15 -38.68 7.93 12.51
CA GLU A 15 -39.93 8.26 13.23
C GLU A 15 -41.22 7.93 12.43
N SER A 16 -41.14 7.77 11.11
CA SER A 16 -42.27 7.44 10.22
C SER A 16 -42.28 5.99 9.72
N GLY A 17 -41.58 5.05 10.38
CA GLY A 17 -41.50 3.66 9.93
C GLY A 17 -40.57 3.42 8.73
N THR A 18 -39.82 4.45 8.33
CA THR A 18 -38.78 4.35 7.30
C THR A 18 -37.46 3.91 7.94
N VAL A 19 -36.89 2.80 7.50
CA VAL A 19 -35.56 2.35 7.95
C VAL A 19 -34.49 3.17 7.22
N ARG A 20 -33.69 3.95 7.97
CA ARG A 20 -32.51 4.63 7.44
C ARG A 20 -31.29 3.71 7.57
N VAL A 21 -30.62 3.52 6.45
CA VAL A 21 -29.45 2.67 6.33
C VAL A 21 -28.23 3.57 6.20
N SER A 22 -27.33 3.56 7.17
CA SER A 22 -26.06 4.29 7.13
C SER A 22 -24.88 3.33 7.11
N SER A 23 -23.89 3.62 6.26
CA SER A 23 -22.61 2.92 6.25
C SER A 23 -21.64 3.65 7.18
N SER A 24 -21.15 2.97 8.20
CA SER A 24 -20.24 3.52 9.21
C SER A 24 -18.80 3.56 8.69
N LYS A 25 -18.50 4.59 7.88
CA LYS A 25 -17.17 4.89 7.29
C LYS A 25 -16.64 3.78 6.35
N PRO A 26 -15.87 4.12 5.31
CA PRO A 26 -15.09 3.11 4.63
C PRO A 26 -14.16 2.49 5.68
N ILE A 27 -14.31 1.21 5.95
CA ILE A 27 -13.29 0.43 6.65
C ILE A 27 -12.03 0.61 5.80
N GLN A 28 -11.14 1.50 6.24
CA GLN A 28 -9.75 1.42 5.85
C GLN A 28 -9.37 0.02 6.31
N ARG A 29 -9.35 -0.94 5.38
CA ARG A 29 -8.88 -2.29 5.66
C ARG A 29 -7.54 -2.08 6.34
N GLN A 30 -7.51 -2.37 7.64
CA GLN A 30 -6.27 -2.35 8.38
C GLN A 30 -5.39 -3.32 7.60
N ILE A 31 -4.38 -2.78 6.92
CA ILE A 31 -3.49 -3.57 6.10
C ILE A 31 -2.86 -4.67 6.97
N PHE A 32 -2.88 -4.48 8.30
CA PHE A 32 -2.53 -5.44 9.34
C PHE A 32 -3.80 -6.00 9.97
N ALA A 33 -4.12 -7.25 9.65
CA ALA A 33 -4.68 -8.11 10.68
C ALA A 33 -3.61 -8.27 11.78
N PRO A 34 -3.98 -8.25 13.07
CA PRO A 34 -3.02 -8.42 14.17
C PRO A 34 -2.25 -9.75 14.11
N ASP A 35 -2.75 -10.74 13.36
CA ASP A 35 -2.19 -12.08 13.21
C ASP A 35 -1.22 -12.21 12.01
N PHE A 36 -0.48 -11.16 11.69
CA PHE A 36 0.44 -11.18 10.55
C PHE A 36 1.78 -11.85 10.89
N ASN A 37 1.96 -13.10 10.45
CA ASN A 37 3.21 -13.84 10.61
C ASN A 37 4.12 -13.64 9.40
N PHE A 38 5.28 -13.02 9.63
CA PHE A 38 6.31 -12.80 8.61
C PHE A 38 6.92 -14.11 8.07
N GLU A 39 6.77 -15.20 8.80
CA GLU A 39 7.18 -16.55 8.40
C GLU A 39 6.37 -17.08 7.21
N ASP A 40 5.08 -16.71 7.11
CA ASP A 40 4.20 -17.10 6.01
C ASP A 40 4.62 -16.47 4.66
N LEU A 41 5.40 -15.39 4.70
CA LEU A 41 5.95 -14.75 3.50
C LEU A 41 7.18 -15.46 2.94
N GLY A 42 7.68 -16.52 3.61
CA GLY A 42 8.84 -17.29 3.17
C GLY A 42 10.18 -16.52 3.26
N ILE A 43 10.22 -15.46 4.07
CA ILE A 43 11.41 -14.64 4.30
C ILE A 43 12.14 -15.19 5.54
N GLY A 44 12.91 -16.27 5.36
CA GLY A 44 13.72 -16.84 6.44
C GLY A 44 14.92 -15.96 6.78
N GLY A 45 15.11 -15.63 8.06
CA GLY A 45 16.32 -14.98 8.57
C GLY A 45 16.43 -13.46 8.38
N LEU A 46 15.47 -12.81 7.71
CA LEU A 46 15.41 -11.35 7.52
C LEU A 46 14.14 -10.73 8.11
N SER A 47 13.46 -11.45 9.01
CA SER A 47 12.16 -11.07 9.56
C SER A 47 12.24 -9.77 10.37
N LYS A 48 13.36 -9.53 11.06
CA LYS A 48 13.55 -8.33 11.89
C LYS A 48 13.74 -7.09 11.04
N GLU A 49 14.61 -7.14 10.05
CA GLU A 49 14.86 -6.07 9.09
C GLU A 49 13.59 -5.74 8.32
N PHE A 50 12.88 -6.77 7.86
CA PHE A 50 11.61 -6.61 7.18
C PHE A 50 10.58 -5.94 8.10
N ALA A 51 10.41 -6.41 9.33
CA ALA A 51 9.47 -5.81 10.29
C ALA A 51 9.80 -4.33 10.58
N ASP A 52 11.08 -3.97 10.69
CA ASP A 52 11.49 -2.58 10.90
C ASP A 52 11.21 -1.69 9.70
N ILE A 53 11.56 -2.16 8.51
CA ILE A 53 11.24 -1.51 7.23
C ILE A 53 9.74 -1.29 7.13
N PHE A 54 8.99 -2.34 7.45
CA PHE A 54 7.54 -2.39 7.35
C PHE A 54 6.90 -1.38 8.31
N ARG A 55 7.27 -1.43 9.59
CA ARG A 55 6.82 -0.51 10.62
C ARG A 55 7.08 0.94 10.23
N ARG A 56 8.27 1.25 9.70
CA ARG A 56 8.62 2.63 9.30
C ARG A 56 7.86 3.10 8.07
N ALA A 57 7.78 2.27 7.03
CA ALA A 57 7.15 2.65 5.76
C ALA A 57 5.62 2.75 5.87
N PHE A 58 5.01 1.87 6.65
CA PHE A 58 3.55 1.71 6.69
C PHE A 58 2.91 2.19 7.99
N ALA A 59 3.65 2.65 9.00
CA ALA A 59 3.07 3.25 10.22
C ALA A 59 2.00 4.30 9.90
N SER A 60 2.30 5.21 8.97
CA SER A 60 1.35 6.24 8.52
C SER A 60 0.05 5.68 7.93
N ARG A 61 0.08 4.46 7.37
CA ARG A 61 -1.10 3.78 6.83
C ARG A 61 -1.81 2.88 7.85
N VAL A 62 -1.16 2.58 8.97
CA VAL A 62 -1.74 1.77 10.06
C VAL A 62 -2.65 2.63 10.94
N PHE A 63 -2.26 3.88 11.18
CA PHE A 63 -3.01 4.78 12.06
C PHE A 63 -4.13 5.50 11.30
N PRO A 64 -5.24 5.85 11.98
CA PRO A 64 -6.31 6.62 11.38
C PRO A 64 -5.79 7.95 10.82
N PRO A 65 -6.28 8.41 9.65
CA PRO A 65 -5.77 9.61 8.97
C PRO A 65 -5.92 10.88 9.81
N GLN A 66 -6.90 10.91 10.73
CA GLN A 66 -7.06 11.99 11.70
C GLN A 66 -5.87 12.09 12.65
N VAL A 67 -5.40 10.94 13.16
CA VAL A 67 -4.24 10.87 14.07
C VAL A 67 -2.96 11.24 13.32
N VAL A 68 -2.79 10.72 12.10
CA VAL A 68 -1.63 11.00 11.24
C VAL A 68 -1.53 12.50 10.90
N LYS A 69 -2.66 13.15 10.57
CA LYS A 69 -2.71 14.60 10.33
C LYS A 69 -2.38 15.42 11.57
N ASN A 70 -2.93 15.04 12.72
CA ASN A 70 -2.66 15.74 13.98
C ASN A 70 -1.19 15.62 14.42
N LEU A 71 -0.55 14.49 14.11
CA LEU A 71 0.86 14.24 14.38
C LEU A 71 1.81 14.81 13.30
N GLY A 72 1.28 15.37 12.21
CA GLY A 72 2.08 15.91 11.10
C GLY A 72 2.94 14.86 10.39
N ILE A 73 2.57 13.58 10.45
CA ILE A 73 3.36 12.49 9.88
C ILE A 73 3.17 12.44 8.36
N THR A 74 4.25 12.66 7.62
CA THR A 74 4.26 12.51 6.15
C THR A 74 4.38 11.04 5.76
N HIS A 75 3.61 10.62 4.76
CA HIS A 75 3.70 9.27 4.19
C HIS A 75 5.05 9.07 3.49
N VAL A 76 5.61 7.87 3.63
CA VAL A 76 6.83 7.49 2.93
C VAL A 76 6.54 7.43 1.43
N ARG A 77 7.31 8.19 0.64
CA ARG A 77 7.16 8.30 -0.81
C ARG A 77 7.84 7.16 -1.58
N GLY A 78 8.90 6.58 -1.04
CA GLY A 78 9.67 5.53 -1.69
C GLY A 78 10.66 4.88 -0.73
N MET A 79 11.17 3.72 -1.12
CA MET A 79 12.08 2.91 -0.32
C MET A 79 13.21 2.38 -1.20
N LEU A 80 14.44 2.41 -0.70
CA LEU A 80 15.61 1.88 -1.39
C LEU A 80 16.12 0.64 -0.65
N LEU A 81 16.12 -0.50 -1.32
CA LEU A 81 16.70 -1.74 -0.80
C LEU A 81 18.09 -1.94 -1.42
N TYR A 82 19.15 -1.90 -0.62
CA TYR A 82 20.54 -2.06 -1.09
C TYR A 82 21.29 -3.16 -0.32
N GLY A 83 22.37 -3.68 -0.91
CA GLY A 83 23.27 -4.65 -0.28
C GLY A 83 23.82 -5.70 -1.26
N PRO A 84 24.57 -6.70 -0.78
CA PRO A 84 25.14 -7.76 -1.61
C PRO A 84 24.09 -8.53 -2.42
N PRO A 85 24.44 -9.09 -3.60
CA PRO A 85 23.53 -9.97 -4.34
C PRO A 85 23.16 -11.20 -3.50
N GLY A 86 21.96 -11.77 -3.71
CA GLY A 86 21.51 -12.97 -3.00
C GLY A 86 20.87 -12.75 -1.62
N THR A 87 20.84 -11.52 -1.10
CA THR A 87 20.23 -11.18 0.23
C THR A 87 18.71 -10.94 0.17
N GLY A 88 18.00 -11.46 -0.83
CA GLY A 88 16.53 -11.45 -0.83
C GLY A 88 15.83 -10.11 -1.12
N LYS A 89 16.54 -9.03 -1.51
CA LYS A 89 15.93 -7.71 -1.81
C LYS A 89 14.74 -7.75 -2.76
N THR A 90 14.89 -8.44 -3.90
CA THR A 90 13.82 -8.57 -4.89
C THR A 90 12.65 -9.39 -4.36
N LEU A 91 12.93 -10.39 -3.52
CA LEU A 91 11.90 -11.21 -2.87
C LEU A 91 11.10 -10.36 -1.87
N ILE A 92 11.78 -9.55 -1.05
CA ILE A 92 11.16 -8.58 -0.15
C ILE A 92 10.23 -7.63 -0.91
N ALA A 93 10.70 -7.03 -2.00
CA ALA A 93 9.89 -6.11 -2.81
C ALA A 93 8.62 -6.78 -3.37
N ARG A 94 8.73 -8.01 -3.89
CA ARG A 94 7.58 -8.78 -4.40
C ARG A 94 6.59 -9.13 -3.29
N GLN A 95 7.08 -9.53 -2.12
CA GLN A 95 6.22 -9.87 -0.98
C GLN A 95 5.48 -8.63 -0.45
N ILE A 96 6.14 -7.48 -0.36
CA ILE A 96 5.48 -6.20 0.01
C ILE A 96 4.37 -5.87 -0.99
N ALA A 97 4.64 -6.00 -2.29
CA ALA A 97 3.63 -5.72 -3.31
C ALA A 97 2.41 -6.65 -3.21
N LYS A 98 2.65 -7.97 -3.03
CA LYS A 98 1.59 -8.95 -2.81
C LYS A 98 0.79 -8.66 -1.54
N PHE A 99 1.48 -8.27 -0.47
CA PHE A 99 0.88 -7.99 0.82
C PHE A 99 -0.03 -6.77 0.80
N LEU A 100 0.40 -5.69 0.13
CA LEU A 100 -0.39 -4.47 0.03
C LEU A 100 -1.71 -4.66 -0.72
N ARG A 101 -1.93 -5.83 -1.37
CA ARG A 101 -3.01 -6.06 -2.35
C ARG A 101 -3.19 -4.87 -3.29
N ALA A 102 -2.11 -4.13 -3.52
CA ALA A 102 -2.04 -3.11 -4.52
C ALA A 102 -2.08 -3.85 -5.87
N ARG A 103 -2.40 -3.11 -6.94
CA ARG A 103 -2.21 -3.62 -8.30
C ARG A 103 -0.82 -4.25 -8.43
N GLU A 104 -0.68 -5.18 -9.36
CA GLU A 104 0.62 -5.81 -9.60
C GLU A 104 1.71 -4.73 -9.73
N PRO A 105 2.85 -4.89 -9.04
CA PRO A 105 3.88 -3.87 -9.05
C PRO A 105 4.36 -3.68 -10.49
N LYS A 106 4.31 -2.44 -10.98
CA LYS A 106 4.95 -2.11 -12.25
C LYS A 106 6.46 -2.28 -12.07
N ILE A 107 6.99 -3.39 -12.57
CA ILE A 107 8.42 -3.66 -12.59
C ILE A 107 8.99 -2.92 -13.79
N VAL A 108 9.93 -2.01 -13.54
CA VAL A 108 10.61 -1.27 -14.59
C VAL A 108 12.11 -1.50 -14.43
N ASN A 109 12.75 -2.02 -15.47
CA ASN A 109 14.21 -2.18 -15.46
C ASN A 109 14.87 -0.89 -15.94
N GLY A 110 15.96 -0.47 -15.29
CA GLY A 110 16.69 0.75 -15.65
C GLY A 110 17.01 0.89 -17.16
N PRO A 111 17.50 -0.16 -17.83
CA PRO A 111 17.75 -0.13 -19.28
C PRO A 111 16.51 0.08 -20.15
N GLU A 112 15.31 -0.28 -19.68
CA GLU A 112 14.07 -0.15 -20.47
C GLU A 112 13.58 1.31 -20.54
N ILE A 113 14.04 2.15 -19.62
CA ILE A 113 13.69 3.58 -19.57
C ILE A 113 14.62 4.40 -20.48
N LEU A 114 15.84 3.90 -20.74
CA LEU A 114 16.85 4.60 -21.52
C LEU A 114 16.49 4.56 -23.00
N ASP A 115 16.34 5.73 -23.61
CA ASP A 115 16.09 5.90 -25.03
C ASP A 115 17.23 6.73 -25.66
N LYS A 116 17.54 6.45 -26.92
CA LYS A 116 18.56 7.17 -27.70
C LYS A 116 18.09 8.57 -28.08
N TYR A 117 16.79 8.83 -28.08
CA TYR A 117 16.21 10.12 -28.43
C TYR A 117 16.05 11.00 -27.18
N VAL A 118 16.56 12.22 -27.24
CA VAL A 118 16.46 13.20 -26.14
C VAL A 118 15.00 13.45 -25.78
N GLY A 119 14.69 13.41 -24.48
CA GLY A 119 13.35 13.67 -23.94
C GLY A 119 12.40 12.46 -23.95
N GLN A 120 12.69 11.39 -24.69
CA GLN A 120 11.84 10.18 -24.72
C GLN A 120 11.89 9.41 -23.39
N SER A 121 13.05 9.29 -22.76
CA SER A 121 13.17 8.66 -21.43
C SER A 121 12.34 9.37 -20.36
N GLU A 122 12.32 10.71 -20.37
CA GLU A 122 11.55 11.49 -19.41
C GLU A 122 10.05 11.39 -19.67
N ALA A 123 9.64 11.40 -20.94
CA ALA A 123 8.24 11.19 -21.33
C ALA A 123 7.73 9.83 -20.83
N LYS A 124 8.54 8.78 -21.00
CA LYS A 124 8.21 7.42 -20.55
C LYS A 124 8.08 7.32 -19.02
N ILE A 125 8.94 8.01 -18.27
CA ILE A 125 8.80 8.10 -16.80
C ILE A 125 7.49 8.81 -16.43
N ARG A 126 7.15 9.93 -17.07
CA ARG A 126 5.90 10.66 -16.79
C ARG A 126 4.67 9.80 -17.08
N GLU A 127 4.67 9.10 -18.21
CA GLU A 127 3.59 8.19 -18.59
C GLU A 127 3.41 7.07 -17.57
N LEU A 128 4.49 6.49 -17.04
CA LEU A 128 4.42 5.45 -16.01
C LEU A 128 3.74 5.92 -14.72
N PHE A 129 3.93 7.19 -14.35
CA PHE A 129 3.33 7.81 -13.17
C PHE A 129 1.94 8.40 -13.44
N ALA A 130 1.60 8.75 -14.69
CA ALA A 130 0.30 9.32 -15.06
C ALA A 130 -0.86 8.43 -14.61
N ASP A 131 -0.77 7.11 -14.86
CA ASP A 131 -1.76 6.12 -14.41
C ASP A 131 -2.01 6.14 -12.89
N ALA A 132 -1.01 6.55 -12.10
CA ALA A 132 -1.09 6.61 -10.64
C ALA A 132 -1.51 8.00 -10.12
N GLU A 133 -1.40 9.05 -10.94
CA GLU A 133 -1.90 10.40 -10.62
C GLU A 133 -3.39 10.56 -10.95
N GLU A 134 -3.90 9.83 -11.96
CA GLU A 134 -5.32 9.83 -12.32
C GLU A 134 -6.22 9.03 -11.35
N GLU A 135 -5.63 8.27 -10.42
CA GLU A 135 -6.31 7.39 -9.45
C GLU A 135 -6.42 8.01 -8.05
#